data_AF-A0A1M3DHD9-F1
#
_entry.id   AF-A0A1M3DHD9-F1
#
_cell.length_a   1.000
_cell.length_b   1.000
_cell.length_c   1.000
_cell.angle_alpha   90.00
_cell.angle_beta   90.00
_cell.angle_gamma   90.00
#
_symmetry.space_group_name_H-M   'P 1'
#
loop_
_entity.id
_entity.type
_entity.pdbx_description
1 polymer ?
#
loop_
_entity_poly.entity_id
_entity_poly.type
_entity_poly.pdbx_seq_one_letter_code
_entity_poly.pdbx_strand_id
1 'polypeptide(L)'
;MAAFDIGAALRWSRFDPGRTLQRRADGELPSASAEELAGQPLLLATCVYIDQLQGRAPSLVEGLIDKRQVNHSTVAIQELSHTIGVLDPADKRTPNVITVIRDQIEAMPEHRTFAPDADVLGRAALLSGTPSKRLKKPDAILSSMPWASQSSMSRERA
;
A
#
# COMPACT_ATOMS: atom_id res chain seq x y z
N MET A 1 -12.25 -1.41 23.14
CA MET A 1 -11.17 -0.75 22.37
C MET A 1 -10.31 0.05 23.33
N ALA A 2 -8.99 -0.14 23.30
CA ALA A 2 -8.09 0.75 24.01
C ALA A 2 -8.06 2.12 23.30
N ALA A 3 -8.05 3.20 24.07
CA ALA A 3 -7.83 4.53 23.50
C ALA A 3 -6.41 4.62 22.93
N PHE A 4 -6.24 5.39 21.85
CA PHE A 4 -4.91 5.65 21.30
C PHE A 4 -4.02 6.34 22.34
N ASP A 5 -2.88 5.75 22.66
CA ASP A 5 -1.87 6.32 23.54
C ASP A 5 -0.72 6.92 22.71
N ILE A 6 -0.80 8.22 22.45
CA ILE A 6 0.24 8.96 21.73
C ILE A 6 1.59 8.91 22.46
N GLY A 7 1.60 8.87 23.80
CA GLY A 7 2.82 8.75 24.59
C GLY A 7 3.51 7.40 24.37
N ALA A 8 2.73 6.33 24.23
CA ALA A 8 3.23 5.02 23.84
C ALA A 8 3.72 4.98 22.39
N ALA A 9 2.96 5.54 21.46
CA ALA A 9 3.34 5.62 20.06
C ALA A 9 4.67 6.39 19.87
N LEU A 10 4.84 7.54 20.53
CA LEU A 10 6.06 8.35 20.47
C LEU A 10 7.32 7.62 20.98
N ARG A 11 7.20 6.52 21.74
CA ARG A 11 8.37 5.70 22.06
C ARG A 11 8.93 5.00 20.82
N TRP A 12 8.12 4.76 19.79
CA TRP A 12 8.56 4.12 18.55
C TRP A 12 9.43 5.05 17.69
N SER A 13 9.26 6.37 17.79
CA SER A 13 10.14 7.32 17.11
C SER A 13 11.55 7.38 17.71
N ARG A 14 11.77 6.73 18.86
CA ARG A 14 13.08 6.66 19.55
C ARG A 14 13.94 5.50 19.08
N PHE A 15 13.43 4.62 18.21
CA PHE A 15 14.21 3.47 17.72
C PHE A 15 15.40 3.86 16.82
N ASP A 16 15.48 5.11 16.32
CA ASP A 16 16.69 5.60 15.62
C ASP A 16 16.84 7.14 15.70
N PRO A 17 17.26 7.70 16.85
CA PRO A 17 17.36 9.14 17.02
C PRO A 17 18.60 9.65 16.26
N GLY A 18 18.38 10.18 15.05
CA GLY A 18 19.37 10.96 14.31
C GLY A 18 19.91 10.29 13.04
N ARG A 19 19.53 9.04 12.74
CA ARG A 19 19.79 8.45 11.42
C ARG A 19 18.48 8.34 10.68
N THR A 20 18.46 8.90 9.48
CA THR A 20 17.40 8.60 8.54
C THR A 20 17.40 7.10 8.28
N LEU A 21 16.24 6.45 8.33
CA LEU A 21 16.08 5.07 7.87
C LEU A 21 16.56 4.98 6.41
N GLN A 22 17.79 4.50 6.24
CA GLN A 22 18.38 4.25 4.94
C GLN A 22 17.81 2.94 4.43
N ARG A 23 17.28 2.97 3.21
CA ARG A 23 16.89 1.72 2.54
C ARG A 23 18.15 0.86 2.37
N ARG A 24 18.10 -0.38 2.86
CA ARG A 24 19.11 -1.41 2.59
C ARG A 24 19.23 -1.67 1.08
N ALA A 25 20.40 -2.13 0.64
CA ALA A 25 20.57 -2.57 -0.74
C ALA A 25 19.71 -3.81 -0.99
N ASP A 26 19.31 -4.07 -2.24
CA ASP A 26 18.38 -5.17 -2.55
C ASP A 26 18.94 -6.53 -2.12
N GLY A 27 20.25 -6.75 -2.30
CA GLY A 27 20.93 -7.97 -1.87
C GLY A 27 21.07 -8.15 -0.35
N GLU A 28 20.75 -7.12 0.45
CA GLU A 28 20.75 -7.18 1.91
C GLU A 28 19.32 -7.38 2.49
N LEU A 29 18.31 -7.34 1.63
CA LEU A 29 16.93 -7.62 2.03
C LEU A 29 16.70 -9.12 2.02
N PRO A 30 16.01 -9.67 3.05
CA PRO A 30 15.50 -11.03 2.97
C PRO A 30 14.63 -11.16 1.72
N SER A 31 14.96 -12.12 0.87
CA SER A 31 14.17 -12.48 -0.31
C SER A 31 13.47 -13.80 -0.05
N ALA A 32 12.25 -13.94 -0.55
CA ALA A 32 11.58 -15.23 -0.52
C ALA A 32 12.23 -16.16 -1.55
N SER A 33 12.28 -17.46 -1.25
CA SER A 33 12.71 -18.49 -2.20
C SER A 33 11.62 -19.53 -2.45
N ALA A 34 11.79 -20.34 -3.51
CA ALA A 34 10.84 -21.39 -3.87
C ALA A 34 10.77 -22.51 -2.82
N GLU A 35 11.83 -22.69 -2.04
CA GLU A 35 11.90 -23.65 -0.93
C GLU A 35 11.06 -23.19 0.27
N GLU A 36 10.72 -21.90 0.33
CA GLU A 36 9.97 -21.28 1.42
C GLU A 36 8.49 -21.06 1.06
N LEU A 37 7.92 -21.77 0.09
CA LEU A 37 6.52 -21.54 -0.30
C LEU A 37 5.54 -21.78 0.86
N ALA A 38 5.75 -22.84 1.64
CA ALA A 38 5.01 -23.09 2.87
C ALA A 38 5.55 -22.22 4.01
N GLY A 39 4.69 -21.74 4.90
CA GLY A 39 5.16 -20.96 6.04
C GLY A 39 4.07 -20.17 6.76
N GLN A 40 4.51 -19.10 7.41
CA GLN A 40 3.65 -18.23 8.22
C GLN A 40 2.59 -17.54 7.36
N PRO A 41 1.43 -17.19 7.95
CA PRO A 41 0.40 -16.42 7.27
C PRO A 41 0.93 -15.10 6.70
N LEU A 42 0.34 -14.68 5.60
CA LEU A 42 0.66 -13.42 4.91
C LEU A 42 -0.35 -12.34 5.27
N LEU A 43 0.11 -11.09 5.34
CA LEU A 43 -0.76 -9.92 5.28
C LEU A 43 -0.37 -9.14 4.03
N LEU A 44 -1.28 -9.03 3.07
CA LEU A 44 -0.96 -8.42 1.78
C LEU A 44 -1.14 -6.90 1.82
N ALA A 45 -0.18 -6.19 1.25
CA ALA A 45 -0.32 -4.78 0.92
C ALA A 45 -1.16 -4.60 -0.35
N THR A 46 -1.81 -3.45 -0.51
CA THR A 46 -2.68 -3.14 -1.66
C THR A 46 -2.00 -3.32 -3.02
N CYS A 47 -0.72 -2.98 -3.12
CA CYS A 47 0.04 -3.14 -4.36
C CYS A 47 0.11 -4.60 -4.84
N VAL A 48 0.11 -5.58 -3.92
CA VAL A 48 0.13 -6.99 -4.30
C VAL A 48 -1.17 -7.37 -5.00
N TYR A 49 -2.33 -6.92 -4.48
CA TYR A 49 -3.61 -7.12 -5.17
C TYR A 49 -3.60 -6.46 -6.55
N ILE A 50 -3.14 -5.21 -6.65
CA ILE A 50 -3.08 -4.49 -7.92
C ILE A 50 -2.20 -5.24 -8.93
N ASP A 51 -1.03 -5.73 -8.51
CA ASP A 51 -0.14 -6.49 -9.38
C ASP A 51 -0.74 -7.83 -9.80
N GLN A 52 -1.46 -8.54 -8.93
CA GLN A 52 -2.22 -9.75 -9.31
C GLN A 52 -3.32 -9.44 -10.33
N LEU A 53 -4.13 -8.41 -10.06
CA LEU A 53 -5.22 -7.98 -10.96
C LEU A 53 -4.71 -7.51 -12.34
N GLN A 54 -3.48 -7.01 -12.40
CA GLN A 54 -2.83 -6.58 -13.64
C GLN A 54 -1.99 -7.69 -14.30
N GLY A 55 -1.95 -8.90 -13.73
CA GLY A 55 -1.14 -10.01 -14.23
C GLY A 55 0.37 -9.75 -14.19
N ARG A 56 0.82 -8.90 -13.27
CA ARG A 56 2.23 -8.51 -13.09
C ARG A 56 2.89 -9.13 -11.86
N ALA A 57 2.12 -9.81 -11.01
CA ALA A 57 2.69 -10.48 -9.84
C ALA A 57 3.68 -11.58 -10.28
N PRO A 58 4.91 -11.62 -9.73
CA PRO A 58 5.86 -12.68 -10.02
C PRO A 58 5.29 -14.06 -9.63
N SER A 59 5.63 -15.11 -10.39
CA SER A 59 5.15 -16.47 -10.12
C SER A 59 5.47 -16.98 -8.71
N LEU A 60 6.59 -16.54 -8.13
CA LEU A 60 6.94 -16.84 -6.75
C LEU A 60 5.95 -16.22 -5.76
N VAL A 61 5.50 -14.99 -6.00
CA VAL A 61 4.50 -14.30 -5.17
C VAL A 61 3.16 -15.02 -5.26
N GLU A 62 2.75 -15.41 -6.46
CA GLU A 62 1.55 -16.22 -6.66
C GLU A 62 1.63 -17.56 -5.91
N GLY A 63 2.78 -18.24 -5.97
CA GLY A 63 3.00 -19.47 -5.22
C GLY A 63 2.91 -19.28 -3.71
N LEU A 64 3.43 -18.17 -3.17
CA LEU A 64 3.32 -17.86 -1.74
C LEU A 64 1.87 -17.61 -1.33
N ILE A 65 1.11 -16.89 -2.16
CA ILE A 65 -0.30 -16.58 -1.92
C ILE A 65 -1.16 -17.84 -1.97
N ASP A 66 -0.88 -18.76 -2.92
CA ASP A 66 -1.59 -20.03 -3.06
C ASP A 66 -1.32 -21.00 -1.90
N LYS A 67 -0.09 -21.02 -1.37
CA LYS A 67 0.33 -22.01 -0.36
C LYS A 67 0.18 -21.55 1.08
N ARG A 68 0.00 -20.25 1.35
CA ARG A 68 -0.07 -19.72 2.71
C ARG A 68 -1.46 -19.18 3.04
N GLN A 69 -1.78 -19.14 4.33
CA GLN A 69 -2.96 -18.42 4.77
C GLN A 69 -2.79 -16.93 4.51
N VAL A 70 -3.63 -16.37 3.65
CA VAL A 70 -3.70 -14.92 3.42
C VAL A 70 -4.66 -14.27 4.40
N ASN A 71 -4.21 -13.19 5.03
CA ASN A 71 -4.99 -12.27 5.82
C ASN A 71 -5.07 -10.92 5.09
N HIS A 72 -6.14 -10.19 5.35
CA HIS A 72 -6.50 -8.94 4.69
C HIS A 72 -6.65 -7.83 5.73
N SER A 73 -6.33 -6.60 5.34
CA SER A 73 -6.59 -5.41 6.16
C SER A 73 -7.72 -4.62 5.54
N THR A 74 -8.61 -4.06 6.36
CA THR A 74 -9.64 -3.13 5.84
C THR A 74 -9.04 -1.88 5.21
N VAL A 75 -7.77 -1.55 5.50
CA VAL A 75 -7.04 -0.48 4.79
C VAL A 75 -6.85 -0.85 3.30
N ALA A 76 -6.56 -2.12 2.99
CA ALA A 76 -6.47 -2.55 1.59
C ALA A 76 -7.83 -2.45 0.89
N ILE A 77 -8.92 -2.81 1.58
CA ILE A 77 -10.29 -2.63 1.07
C ILE A 77 -10.58 -1.15 0.82
N GLN A 78 -10.19 -0.26 1.74
CA GLN A 78 -10.35 1.18 1.59
C GLN A 78 -9.59 1.71 0.36
N GLU A 79 -8.34 1.30 0.16
CA GLU A 79 -7.52 1.74 -0.98
C GLU A 79 -8.02 1.20 -2.32
N LEU A 80 -8.47 -0.07 -2.36
CA LEU A 80 -9.13 -0.66 -3.54
C LEU A 80 -10.44 0.05 -3.85
N SER A 81 -11.26 0.35 -2.84
CA SER A 81 -12.51 1.09 -3.00
C SER A 81 -12.27 2.54 -3.44
N HIS A 82 -11.22 3.18 -2.92
CA HIS A 82 -10.79 4.50 -3.37
C HIS A 82 -10.42 4.48 -4.86
N THR A 83 -9.73 3.42 -5.31
CA THR A 83 -9.39 3.23 -6.72
C THR A 83 -10.64 3.23 -7.60
N ILE A 84 -11.72 2.55 -7.21
CA ILE A 84 -13.03 2.61 -7.90
C ILE A 84 -13.56 4.05 -7.95
N GLY A 85 -13.52 4.77 -6.82
CA GLY A 85 -14.10 6.11 -6.69
C GLY A 85 -13.39 7.19 -7.52
N VAL A 86 -12.14 6.98 -7.94
CA VAL A 86 -11.38 7.94 -8.76
C VAL A 86 -11.36 7.60 -10.26
N LEU A 87 -12.03 6.51 -10.69
CA LEU A 87 -12.11 6.15 -12.10
C LEU A 87 -12.92 7.17 -12.90
N ASP A 88 -12.54 7.38 -14.16
CA ASP A 88 -13.32 8.19 -15.10
C ASP A 88 -14.57 7.40 -15.54
N PRO A 89 -15.80 7.86 -15.23
CA PRO A 89 -17.02 7.17 -15.64
C PRO A 89 -17.22 7.15 -17.17
N ALA A 90 -16.55 8.02 -17.92
CA ALA A 90 -16.61 8.04 -19.38
C ALA A 90 -15.64 7.04 -20.06
N ASP A 91 -14.65 6.51 -19.34
CA ASP A 91 -13.74 5.51 -19.90
C ASP A 91 -14.45 4.15 -20.04
N LYS A 92 -14.47 3.62 -21.26
CA LYS A 92 -15.06 2.31 -21.60
C LYS A 92 -14.50 1.14 -20.79
N ARG A 93 -13.32 1.29 -20.18
CA ARG A 93 -12.67 0.25 -19.35
C ARG A 93 -13.16 0.26 -17.90
N THR A 94 -13.72 1.37 -17.43
CA THR A 94 -14.14 1.57 -16.04
C THR A 94 -15.06 0.46 -15.52
N PRO A 95 -16.12 0.04 -16.24
CA PRO A 95 -16.99 -1.04 -15.74
C PRO A 95 -16.25 -2.36 -15.48
N ASN A 96 -15.27 -2.69 -16.32
CA ASN A 96 -14.45 -3.88 -16.14
C ASN A 96 -13.53 -3.76 -14.92
N VAL A 97 -12.89 -2.61 -14.73
CA VAL A 97 -12.03 -2.38 -13.55
C VAL A 97 -12.84 -2.46 -12.26
N ILE A 98 -14.04 -1.86 -12.23
CA ILE A 98 -14.94 -1.96 -11.08
C ILE A 98 -15.29 -3.41 -10.77
N THR A 99 -15.64 -4.20 -11.80
CA THR A 99 -15.99 -5.61 -11.64
C THR A 99 -14.83 -6.40 -11.02
N VAL A 100 -13.63 -6.28 -11.58
CA VAL A 100 -12.46 -7.01 -11.10
C VAL A 100 -12.06 -6.62 -9.67
N ILE A 101 -12.12 -5.34 -9.32
CA ILE A 101 -11.82 -4.88 -7.95
C ILE A 101 -12.91 -5.37 -6.98
N ARG A 102 -14.19 -5.30 -7.38
CA ARG A 102 -15.31 -5.79 -6.58
C ARG A 102 -15.14 -7.28 -6.27
N ASP A 103 -14.90 -8.10 -7.29
CA ASP A 103 -14.73 -9.55 -7.14
C ASP A 103 -13.55 -9.85 -6.19
N GLN A 104 -12.47 -9.08 -6.28
CA GLN A 104 -11.33 -9.21 -5.37
C GLN A 104 -11.66 -8.87 -3.91
N ILE A 105 -12.48 -7.85 -3.66
CA ILE A 105 -12.93 -7.48 -2.30
C ILE A 105 -13.89 -8.55 -1.76
N GLU A 106 -14.85 -9.00 -2.57
CA GLU A 106 -15.81 -10.04 -2.19
C GLU A 106 -15.16 -11.40 -1.91
N ALA A 107 -14.00 -11.67 -2.52
CA ALA A 107 -13.19 -12.85 -2.25
C ALA A 107 -12.45 -12.82 -0.90
N MET A 108 -12.41 -11.68 -0.18
CA MET A 108 -11.75 -11.57 1.13
C MET A 108 -12.69 -12.08 2.24
N PRO A 109 -12.39 -13.23 2.88
CA PRO A 109 -13.29 -13.77 3.90
C PRO A 109 -13.25 -12.93 5.19
N GLU A 110 -14.41 -12.73 5.82
CA GLU A 110 -14.54 -11.91 7.04
C GLU A 110 -13.61 -12.37 8.17
N HIS A 111 -13.51 -13.68 8.40
CA HIS A 111 -12.67 -14.26 9.46
C HIS A 111 -11.16 -14.10 9.22
N ARG A 112 -10.73 -13.59 8.07
CA ARG A 112 -9.33 -13.23 7.78
C ARG A 112 -9.17 -11.75 7.42
N THR A 113 -10.22 -10.95 7.61
CA THR A 113 -10.20 -9.52 7.33
C THR A 113 -10.17 -8.75 8.63
N PHE A 114 -9.09 -8.02 8.87
CA PHE A 114 -8.83 -7.35 10.13
C PHE A 114 -8.94 -5.83 9.98
N ALA A 115 -9.73 -5.22 10.85
CA ALA A 115 -9.79 -3.77 10.98
C ALA A 115 -8.74 -3.30 11.98
N PRO A 116 -7.74 -2.50 11.58
CA PRO A 116 -6.83 -1.88 12.53
C PRO A 116 -7.60 -0.89 13.40
N ASP A 117 -7.33 -0.91 14.70
CA ASP A 117 -7.93 0.05 15.62
C ASP A 117 -7.18 1.40 15.61
N ALA A 118 -7.68 2.33 16.43
CA ALA A 118 -7.08 3.67 16.53
C ALA A 118 -5.61 3.65 17.00
N ASP A 119 -5.21 2.67 17.82
CA ASP A 119 -3.82 2.56 18.27
C ASP A 119 -2.90 2.10 17.13
N VAL A 120 -3.32 1.09 16.37
CA VAL A 120 -2.60 0.62 15.19
C VAL A 120 -2.48 1.72 14.14
N LEU A 121 -3.58 2.41 13.83
CA LEU A 121 -3.59 3.52 12.87
C LEU A 121 -2.71 4.69 13.33
N GLY A 122 -2.79 5.08 14.60
CA GLY A 122 -1.97 6.17 15.15
C GLY A 122 -0.47 5.86 15.13
N ARG A 123 -0.07 4.63 15.44
CA ARG A 123 1.33 4.18 15.33
C ARG A 123 1.80 4.11 13.89
N ALA A 124 0.99 3.58 12.98
CA ALA A 124 1.30 3.53 11.55
C ALA A 124 1.54 4.94 10.98
N ALA A 125 0.71 5.91 11.37
CA ALA A 125 0.89 7.31 10.99
C ALA A 125 2.23 7.88 11.49
N LEU A 126 2.57 7.66 12.76
CA LEU A 126 3.86 8.10 13.31
C LEU A 126 5.06 7.48 12.57
N LEU A 127 5.00 6.18 12.27
CA LEU A 127 6.04 5.49 11.50
C LEU A 127 6.18 6.08 10.08
N SER A 128 5.07 6.35 9.40
CA SER A 128 5.08 6.94 8.05
C SER A 128 5.68 8.35 8.00
N GLY A 129 5.51 9.13 9.08
CA GLY A 129 6.09 10.47 9.22
C GLY A 129 7.57 10.49 9.65
N THR A 130 8.11 9.34 10.07
CA THR A 130 9.53 9.26 10.46
C THR A 130 10.41 9.38 9.22
N PRO A 131 11.39 10.32 9.20
CA PRO A 131 12.16 10.61 7.99
C PRO A 131 12.91 9.37 7.52
N SER A 132 12.46 8.81 6.40
CA SER A 132 13.12 7.79 5.59
C SER A 132 13.57 8.47 4.29
N LYS A 133 14.83 8.27 3.87
CA LYS A 133 15.48 9.06 2.79
C LYS A 133 14.86 8.85 1.40
N ARG A 134 13.77 8.07 1.29
CA ARG A 134 13.18 7.63 0.02
C ARG A 134 11.66 7.68 -0.09
N LEU A 135 10.90 8.10 0.93
CA LEU A 135 9.53 8.54 0.61
C LEU A 135 9.66 9.87 -0.12
N LYS A 136 9.58 9.82 -1.46
CA LYS A 136 9.33 11.03 -2.25
C LYS A 136 8.12 11.69 -1.62
N LYS A 137 8.28 12.91 -1.09
CA LYS A 137 7.15 13.72 -0.67
C LYS A 137 6.12 13.73 -1.81
N PRO A 138 4.80 13.67 -1.53
CA PRO A 138 3.77 13.65 -2.57
C PRO A 138 3.97 14.76 -3.64
N ASP A 139 4.49 15.92 -3.25
CA ASP A 139 4.85 17.03 -4.16
C ASP A 139 5.89 16.63 -5.22
N ALA A 140 6.84 15.76 -4.89
CA ALA A 140 7.88 15.31 -5.81
C ALA A 140 7.40 14.20 -6.78
N ILE A 141 6.29 13.52 -6.48
CA ILE A 141 5.66 12.55 -7.39
C ILE A 141 4.84 13.30 -8.44
N LEU A 142 4.03 14.28 -8.02
CA LEU A 142 3.24 15.13 -8.91
C LEU A 142 4.12 15.97 -9.85
N SER A 143 5.23 16.52 -9.35
CA SER A 143 6.18 17.32 -10.14
C SER A 143 7.01 16.48 -11.13
N SER A 144 7.02 15.14 -10.98
CA SER A 144 7.73 14.22 -11.88
C SER A 144 6.86 13.63 -13.01
N MET A 145 5.57 14.00 -13.07
CA MET A 145 4.66 13.53 -14.12
C MET A 145 4.65 14.49 -15.33
N PRO A 146 4.80 13.98 -16.57
CA PRO A 146 4.98 14.80 -17.78
C PRO A 146 3.78 15.68 -18.17
N TRP A 147 2.62 15.50 -17.54
CA TRP A 147 1.43 16.36 -17.76
C TRP A 147 1.38 17.56 -16.81
N ALA A 148 2.12 17.55 -15.70
CA ALA A 148 2.13 18.63 -14.71
C ALA A 148 2.90 19.89 -15.16
N SER A 149 3.73 19.79 -16.21
CA SER A 149 4.46 20.92 -16.78
C SER A 149 3.66 21.74 -17.80
N GLN A 150 2.48 21.28 -18.23
CA GLN A 150 1.68 21.97 -19.25
C GLN A 150 0.66 22.96 -18.67
N SER A 151 0.41 22.91 -17.36
CA SER A 151 -0.63 23.73 -16.70
C SER A 151 -0.21 25.16 -16.35
N SER A 152 1.07 25.53 -16.54
CA SER A 152 1.60 26.85 -16.14
C SER A 152 1.72 27.88 -17.27
N MET A 153 1.41 27.53 -18.53
CA MET A 153 1.60 28.45 -19.68
C MET A 153 0.35 29.18 -20.18
N SER A 154 -0.76 29.20 -19.43
CA SER A 154 -2.00 29.86 -19.87
C SER A 154 -2.56 30.93 -18.93
N ARG A 155 -1.77 31.50 -18.02
CA ARG A 155 -2.20 32.59 -17.11
C ARG A 155 -1.40 33.90 -17.19
N GLU A 156 -0.76 34.18 -18.32
CA GLU A 156 -0.23 35.51 -18.62
C GLU A 156 -0.61 35.91 -20.04
N ARG A 157 -1.88 36.27 -20.24
CA ARG A 157 -2.35 37.30 -21.19
C ARG A 157 -3.77 37.73 -20.80
N ALA A 158 -3.83 38.75 -19.95
CA ALA A 158 -4.95 39.68 -19.84
C ALA A 158 -4.35 41.06 -19.55
#